data_AF-A0A964JPP4-F1
#
_entry.id   AF-A0A964JPP4-F1
#
_cell.length_a   1.000
_cell.length_b   1.000
_cell.length_c   1.000
_cell.angle_alpha   90.00
_cell.angle_beta   90.00
_cell.angle_gamma   90.00
#
_symmetry.space_group_name_H-M   'P 1'
#
loop_
_entity.id
_entity.type
_entity.pdbx_description
1 polymer ?
#
loop_
_entity_poly.entity_id
_entity_poly.type
_entity_poly.pdbx_seq_one_letter_code
_entity_poly.pdbx_strand_id
1 'polypeptide(L)'
;MRVFGVSVLVIAVLVLPISASAQVTNFSTDVATAIDRGLSWLDARGAFSNPSSAGEAAGLVALAILEKRVSADLRADAVGYMNSTPADQARIDRVMASIIGRAPGGNFYAYR
;
A
#
# COMPACT_ATOMS: atom_id res chain seq x y z
N MET A 1 -15.32 -68.03 -15.92
CA MET A 1 -16.33 -66.99 -15.58
C MET A 1 -16.19 -66.60 -14.13
N ARG A 2 -15.75 -65.36 -13.84
CA ARG A 2 -16.26 -64.42 -12.81
C ARG A 2 -15.21 -63.33 -12.56
N VAL A 3 -15.68 -62.09 -12.58
CA VAL A 3 -14.94 -60.83 -12.69
C VAL A 3 -15.15 -60.05 -11.37
N PHE A 4 -14.27 -59.07 -11.11
CA PHE A 4 -14.39 -57.92 -10.19
C PHE A 4 -13.94 -58.17 -8.71
N GLY A 5 -13.18 -57.26 -8.07
CA GLY A 5 -12.78 -55.95 -8.55
C GLY A 5 -12.00 -55.06 -7.59
N VAL A 6 -11.79 -53.86 -8.13
CA VAL A 6 -11.49 -52.56 -7.51
C VAL A 6 -10.08 -52.37 -6.95
N SER A 7 -9.16 -52.10 -7.87
CA SER A 7 -7.98 -51.27 -7.61
C SER A 7 -8.42 -49.93 -7.04
N VAL A 8 -8.15 -49.68 -5.76
CA VAL A 8 -8.25 -48.34 -5.18
C VAL A 8 -7.02 -47.56 -5.63
N LEU A 9 -7.13 -46.90 -6.79
CA LEU A 9 -6.20 -45.85 -7.19
C LEU A 9 -6.46 -44.64 -6.28
N VAL A 10 -5.72 -44.54 -5.18
CA VAL A 10 -5.70 -43.32 -4.35
C VAL A 10 -5.02 -42.23 -5.19
N ILE A 11 -5.83 -41.40 -5.84
CA ILE A 11 -5.37 -40.16 -6.46
C ILE A 11 -5.02 -39.21 -5.31
N ALA A 12 -3.74 -39.22 -4.90
CA ALA A 12 -3.18 -38.14 -4.12
C ALA A 12 -3.20 -36.88 -5.01
N VAL A 13 -4.26 -36.08 -4.91
CA VAL A 13 -4.27 -34.72 -5.44
C VAL A 13 -3.21 -33.97 -4.66
N LEU A 14 -2.02 -33.88 -5.25
CA LEU A 14 -0.93 -33.05 -4.80
C LEU A 14 -1.45 -31.61 -4.81
N VAL A 15 -1.79 -31.07 -3.64
CA VAL A 15 -2.08 -29.64 -3.48
C VAL A 15 -0.75 -28.91 -3.66
N LEU A 16 -0.37 -28.68 -4.92
CA LEU A 16 0.75 -27.84 -5.26
C LEU A 16 0.40 -26.43 -4.81
N PRO A 17 1.21 -25.77 -3.97
CA PRO A 17 1.06 -24.34 -3.74
C PRO A 17 1.29 -23.65 -5.08
N ILE A 18 0.20 -23.25 -5.73
CA ILE A 18 0.27 -22.40 -6.92
C ILE A 18 0.71 -21.05 -6.37
N SER A 19 2.01 -20.76 -6.45
CA SER A 19 2.51 -19.42 -6.18
C SER A 19 1.73 -18.48 -7.08
N ALA A 20 0.91 -17.60 -6.48
CA ALA A 20 0.28 -16.52 -7.22
C ALA A 20 1.42 -15.72 -7.85
N SER A 21 1.61 -15.91 -9.16
CA SER A 21 2.68 -15.24 -9.88
C SER A 21 2.33 -13.76 -9.89
N ALA A 22 3.25 -12.91 -9.45
CA ALA A 22 3.04 -11.47 -9.45
C ALA A 22 2.59 -11.01 -10.84
N GLN A 23 1.35 -10.52 -10.95
CA GLN A 23 0.75 -10.25 -12.26
C GLN A 23 1.05 -8.81 -12.66
N VAL A 24 2.31 -8.56 -13.01
CA VAL A 24 2.72 -7.27 -13.57
C VAL A 24 2.29 -7.24 -15.03
N THR A 25 1.41 -6.30 -15.35
CA THR A 25 0.90 -6.06 -16.70
C THR A 25 1.27 -4.65 -17.14
N ASN A 26 1.12 -4.34 -18.42
CA ASN A 26 1.25 -2.96 -18.90
C ASN A 26 0.27 -2.05 -18.13
N PHE A 27 -0.98 -2.48 -17.97
CA PHE A 27 -1.98 -1.75 -17.20
C PHE A 27 -1.54 -1.49 -15.75
N SER A 28 -1.06 -2.50 -15.03
CA SER A 28 -0.68 -2.32 -13.63
C SER A 28 0.58 -1.45 -13.47
N THR A 29 1.49 -1.50 -14.45
CA THR A 29 2.65 -0.60 -14.54
C THR A 29 2.21 0.84 -14.80
N ASP A 30 1.25 1.04 -15.71
CA ASP A 30 0.68 2.36 -16.01
C ASP A 30 -0.05 2.94 -14.79
N VAL A 31 -0.79 2.11 -14.05
CA VAL A 31 -1.44 2.51 -12.78
C VAL A 31 -0.40 2.94 -11.75
N ALA A 32 0.64 2.13 -11.51
CA ALA A 32 1.71 2.49 -10.58
C ALA A 32 2.38 3.82 -10.97
N THR A 33 2.67 3.99 -12.27
CA THR A 33 3.24 5.23 -12.82
C THR A 33 2.31 6.43 -12.65
N ALA A 34 1.00 6.25 -12.87
CA ALA A 34 0.01 7.30 -12.68
C ALA A 34 -0.09 7.73 -11.20
N ILE A 35 -0.01 6.78 -10.26
CA ILE A 35 0.04 7.07 -8.82
C ILE A 35 1.29 7.90 -8.49
N ASP A 36 2.46 7.48 -8.94
CA ASP A 36 3.71 8.21 -8.68
C ASP A 36 3.67 9.64 -9.26
N ARG A 37 3.11 9.81 -10.46
CA ARG A 37 2.88 11.14 -11.06
C ARG A 37 1.88 11.97 -10.25
N GLY A 38 0.81 11.37 -9.76
CA GLY A 38 -0.19 12.03 -8.92
C GLY A 38 0.41 12.53 -7.60
N LEU A 39 1.21 11.69 -6.93
CA LEU A 39 1.93 12.07 -5.71
C LEU A 39 2.93 13.20 -5.96
N SER A 40 3.68 13.13 -7.07
CA SER A 40 4.61 14.20 -7.47
C SER A 40 3.89 15.54 -7.71
N TRP A 41 2.73 15.51 -8.38
CA TRP A 41 1.92 16.70 -8.60
C TRP A 41 1.34 17.28 -7.31
N LEU A 42 0.94 16.44 -6.36
CA LEU A 42 0.47 16.86 -5.03
C LEU A 42 1.60 17.52 -4.23
N ASP A 43 2.81 16.95 -4.29
CA ASP A 43 4.00 17.51 -3.65
C ASP A 43 4.34 18.89 -4.21
N ALA A 44 4.30 19.05 -5.54
CA ALA A 44 4.52 20.34 -6.21
C ALA A 44 3.48 21.41 -5.82
N ARG A 45 2.29 21.02 -5.33
CA ARG A 45 1.25 21.93 -4.81
C ARG A 45 1.30 22.13 -3.31
N GLY A 46 2.31 21.57 -2.66
CA GLY A 46 2.54 21.71 -1.23
C GLY A 46 1.62 20.87 -0.36
N ALA A 47 0.97 19.83 -0.89
CA ALA A 47 0.07 18.99 -0.10
C ALA A 47 0.79 18.29 1.08
N PHE A 48 2.09 17.99 0.93
CA PHE A 48 2.92 17.38 1.98
C PHE A 48 3.81 18.38 2.75
N SER A 49 4.14 19.52 2.16
CA SER A 49 5.00 20.54 2.79
C SER A 49 4.21 21.58 3.56
N ASN A 50 2.96 21.83 3.15
CA ASN A 50 2.00 22.66 3.84
C ASN A 50 0.67 21.91 3.99
N PRO A 51 0.61 20.85 4.82
CA PRO A 51 -0.61 20.06 5.01
C PRO A 51 -1.82 20.90 5.46
N SER A 52 -1.58 22.11 5.98
CA SER A 52 -2.65 23.05 6.30
C SER A 52 -3.47 23.50 5.09
N SER A 53 -2.87 23.58 3.89
CA SER A 53 -3.53 23.93 2.63
C SER A 53 -4.40 22.80 2.06
N ALA A 54 -4.11 21.54 2.45
CA ALA A 54 -4.93 20.39 2.10
C ALA A 54 -6.17 20.26 3.01
N GLY A 55 -6.27 21.05 4.09
CA GLY A 55 -7.41 21.03 5.00
C GLY A 55 -7.68 19.63 5.58
N GLU A 56 -8.94 19.19 5.51
CA GLU A 56 -9.39 17.86 5.94
C GLU A 56 -8.81 16.73 5.06
N ALA A 57 -8.34 17.03 3.85
CA ALA A 57 -7.76 16.04 2.95
C ALA A 57 -6.31 15.69 3.29
N ALA A 58 -5.67 16.37 4.26
CA ALA A 58 -4.30 16.10 4.66
C ALA A 58 -4.09 14.61 5.01
N GLY A 59 -5.03 14.01 5.77
CA GLY A 59 -4.96 12.58 6.13
C GLY A 59 -5.01 11.65 4.91
N LEU A 60 -5.83 11.97 3.91
CA LEU A 60 -5.92 11.18 2.67
C LEU A 60 -4.64 11.22 1.85
N VAL A 61 -3.96 12.37 1.87
CA VAL A 61 -2.69 12.57 1.16
C VAL A 61 -1.58 11.70 1.78
N ALA A 62 -1.51 11.59 3.12
CA ALA A 62 -0.61 10.64 3.76
C ALA A 62 -1.01 9.16 3.53
N LEU A 63 -2.31 8.86 3.56
CA LEU A 63 -2.82 7.51 3.27
C LEU A 63 -2.40 7.04 1.86
N ALA A 64 -2.42 7.94 0.87
CA ALA A 64 -2.00 7.62 -0.50
C ALA A 64 -0.53 7.16 -0.59
N ILE A 65 0.36 7.72 0.23
CA ILE A 65 1.75 7.24 0.32
C ILE A 65 1.80 5.87 1.02
N LEU A 66 1.10 5.73 2.14
CA LEU A 66 1.09 4.50 2.94
C LEU A 66 0.56 3.29 2.15
N GLU A 67 -0.48 3.49 1.33
CA GLU A 67 -1.15 2.46 0.53
C GLU A 67 -0.48 2.18 -0.82
N LYS A 68 0.60 2.91 -1.15
CA LYS A 68 1.37 2.65 -2.36
C LYS A 68 1.87 1.21 -2.33
N ARG A 69 1.88 0.53 -3.47
CA ARG A 69 2.30 -0.87 -3.57
C ARG A 69 3.82 -0.97 -3.69
N VAL A 70 4.41 -2.00 -3.08
CA VAL A 70 5.88 -2.23 -3.15
C VAL A 70 6.36 -2.54 -4.58
N SER A 71 5.44 -2.93 -5.47
CA SER A 71 5.71 -3.15 -6.89
C SER A 71 4.47 -2.80 -7.72
N ALA A 72 4.59 -2.89 -9.06
CA ALA A 72 3.47 -2.72 -9.98
C ALA A 72 2.48 -3.91 -9.97
N ASP A 73 2.68 -4.93 -9.14
CA ASP A 73 1.66 -5.95 -8.92
C ASP A 73 0.54 -5.37 -8.03
N LEU A 74 -0.70 -5.44 -8.53
CA LEU A 74 -1.87 -4.93 -7.82
C LEU A 74 -2.18 -5.70 -6.53
N ARG A 75 -1.65 -6.93 -6.38
CA ARG A 75 -1.77 -7.74 -5.16
C ARG A 75 -0.57 -7.58 -4.23
N ALA A 76 0.43 -6.79 -4.61
CA ALA A 76 1.57 -6.54 -3.75
C ALA A 76 1.14 -5.84 -2.46
N ASP A 77 1.92 -6.08 -1.41
CA ASP A 77 1.70 -5.43 -0.12
C ASP A 77 1.81 -3.92 -0.26
N ALA A 78 1.10 -3.22 0.63
CA ALA A 78 1.31 -1.79 0.81
C ALA A 78 2.73 -1.56 1.35
N VAL A 79 3.37 -0.50 0.88
CA VAL A 79 4.69 -0.06 1.33
C VAL A 79 4.64 0.26 2.83
N GLY A 80 3.59 0.96 3.27
CA GLY A 80 3.45 1.43 4.64
C GLY A 80 4.56 2.40 5.04
N TYR A 81 4.65 2.73 6.33
CA TYR A 81 5.66 3.68 6.82
C TYR A 81 7.07 3.08 6.80
N MET A 82 7.24 1.87 7.34
CA MET A 82 8.55 1.24 7.54
C MET A 82 9.32 1.02 6.23
N ASN A 83 8.61 0.62 5.16
CA ASN A 83 9.25 0.36 3.86
C ASN A 83 9.22 1.56 2.91
N SER A 84 8.69 2.71 3.35
CA SER A 84 8.69 3.94 2.54
C SER A 84 10.10 4.50 2.38
N THR A 85 10.30 5.28 1.31
CA THR A 85 11.56 6.01 1.14
C THR A 85 11.73 7.04 2.28
N PRO A 86 12.96 7.46 2.62
CA PRO A 86 13.17 8.49 3.65
C PRO A 86 12.43 9.81 3.34
N ALA A 87 12.30 10.16 2.06
CA ALA A 87 11.56 11.33 1.62
C ALA A 87 10.06 11.19 1.90
N ASP A 88 9.50 10.02 1.62
CA ASP A 88 8.09 9.71 1.86
C ASP A 88 7.77 9.59 3.35
N GLN A 89 8.65 9.01 4.16
CA GLN A 89 8.54 9.01 5.62
C GLN A 89 8.48 10.45 6.16
N ALA A 90 9.39 11.33 5.72
CA ALA A 90 9.38 12.72 6.12
C ALA A 90 8.09 13.47 5.69
N ARG A 91 7.50 13.10 4.55
CA ARG A 91 6.19 13.64 4.11
C ARG A 91 5.07 13.17 5.03
N ILE A 92 5.02 11.86 5.33
CA ILE A 92 4.04 11.27 6.25
C ILE A 92 4.15 11.93 7.62
N ASP A 93 5.35 12.06 8.19
CA ASP A 93 5.59 12.64 9.51
C ASP A 93 5.11 14.08 9.59
N ARG A 94 5.38 14.90 8.55
CA ARG A 94 4.89 16.28 8.48
C ARG A 94 3.37 16.36 8.48
N VAL A 95 2.70 15.52 7.69
CA VAL A 95 1.24 15.47 7.64
C VAL A 95 0.67 15.02 8.98
N MET A 96 1.20 13.94 9.56
CA MET A 96 0.73 13.41 10.84
C MET A 96 0.94 14.42 11.98
N ALA A 97 2.09 15.09 12.04
CA ALA A 97 2.34 16.14 13.02
C ALA A 97 1.32 17.29 12.89
N SER A 98 0.95 17.68 11.67
CA SER A 98 -0.08 18.70 11.44
C SER A 98 -1.47 18.24 11.88
N ILE A 99 -1.83 16.98 11.69
CA ILE A 99 -3.13 16.43 12.10
C ILE A 99 -3.18 16.37 13.63
N ILE A 100 -2.15 15.81 14.27
CA ILE A 100 -2.04 15.71 15.72
C ILE A 100 -2.10 17.10 16.36
N GLY A 101 -1.39 18.10 15.80
CA GLY A 101 -1.41 19.47 16.30
C GLY A 101 -2.77 20.18 16.18
N ARG A 102 -3.69 19.69 15.34
CA ARG A 102 -5.05 20.21 15.18
C ARG A 102 -6.10 19.48 16.01
N ALA A 103 -5.77 18.30 16.55
CA ALA A 103 -6.71 17.52 17.35
C ALA A 103 -7.10 18.31 18.63
N PRO A 104 -8.41 18.40 18.96
CA PRO A 104 -8.86 19.12 20.15
C PRO A 104 -8.28 18.47 21.42
N GLY A 105 -7.57 19.27 22.22
CA GLY A 105 -6.86 18.81 23.43
C GLY A 105 -5.33 18.79 23.30
N GLY A 106 -4.74 19.84 22.71
CA GLY A 106 -3.33 20.00 22.28
C GLY A 106 -2.18 19.81 23.30
N ASN A 107 -2.37 18.97 24.32
CA ASN A 107 -1.33 18.34 25.14
C ASN A 107 -1.19 16.84 24.84
N PHE A 108 -1.50 16.38 23.62
CA PHE A 108 -1.26 14.99 23.20
C PHE A 108 0.24 14.75 22.86
N TYR A 109 1.16 15.27 23.68
CA TYR A 109 2.59 14.99 23.58
C TYR A 109 2.94 13.84 24.53
N ALA A 110 2.67 12.60 24.10
CA ALA A 110 3.02 11.38 24.84
C ALA A 110 4.39 10.78 24.45
N TYR A 111 5.09 11.34 23.46
CA TYR A 111 6.33 10.74 22.91
C TYR A 111 7.43 11.78 22.67
N ARG A 112 7.82 12.49 23.73
CA ARG A 112 9.12 13.18 23.81
C ARG A 112 10.02 12.44 24.77
#